data_AF-A0A940Z370-F1
#
_entry.id   AF-A0A940Z370-F1
#
_cell.length_a   1.000
_cell.length_b   1.000
_cell.length_c   1.000
_cell.angle_alpha   90.00
_cell.angle_beta   90.00
_cell.angle_gamma   90.00
#
_symmetry.space_group_name_H-M   'P 1'
#
loop_
_entity.id
_entity.type
_entity.pdbx_description
1 polymer ?
#
loop_
_entity_poly.entity_id
_entity_poly.type
_entity_poly.pdbx_seq_one_letter_code
_entity_poly.pdbx_strand_id
1 'polypeptide(L)' 'VLRTKDKVNPLFVSPGHRIDLKTSIQLVLESCQGFRIPEPLRKAHHASLLVRREASNKS' A
#
# COMPACT_ATOMS: atom_id res chain seq x y z
N VAL A 1 0.18 2.17 15.17
CA VAL A 1 0.83 3.08 14.18
C VAL A 1 2.16 2.46 13.77
N LEU A 2 2.49 2.40 12.46
CA LEU A 2 3.67 1.72 11.92
C LEU A 2 4.52 2.68 11.07
N ARG A 3 5.82 2.80 11.37
CA ARG A 3 6.75 3.59 10.55
C ARG A 3 7.42 2.67 9.52
N THR A 4 7.12 2.89 8.25
CA THR A 4 7.68 2.10 7.12
C THR A 4 8.89 2.76 6.47
N LYS A 5 9.10 4.06 6.71
CA LYS A 5 10.25 4.83 6.23
C LYS A 5 10.61 5.94 7.21
N ASP A 6 11.90 6.18 7.37
CA ASP A 6 12.41 7.25 8.22
C ASP A 6 12.00 8.63 7.72
N LYS A 7 11.71 9.53 8.66
CA LYS A 7 11.32 10.93 8.41
C LYS A 7 10.08 11.12 7.52
N VAL A 8 9.28 10.07 7.31
CA VAL A 8 8.00 10.13 6.59
C VAL A 8 6.84 9.85 7.55
N ASN A 9 5.64 10.35 7.21
CA ASN A 9 4.41 10.04 7.93
C ASN A 9 4.21 8.53 8.06
N PRO A 10 3.83 8.02 9.24
CA PRO A 10 3.62 6.60 9.45
C PRO A 10 2.40 6.07 8.66
N LEU A 11 2.29 4.75 8.53
CA LEU A 11 1.07 4.05 8.12
C LEU A 11 0.28 3.60 9.35
N PHE A 12 -1.04 3.59 9.20
CA PHE A 12 -1.93 2.89 10.12
C PHE A 12 -2.22 1.52 9.53
N VAL A 13 -1.86 0.47 10.29
CA VAL A 13 -2.06 -0.93 9.90
C VAL A 13 -2.98 -1.56 10.92
N SER A 14 -4.00 -2.25 10.44
CA SER A 14 -4.91 -3.06 11.22
C SER A 14 -5.03 -4.45 10.58
N PRO A 15 -5.17 -5.52 11.38
CA PRO A 15 -5.41 -6.85 10.84
C PRO A 15 -6.75 -6.90 10.10
N GLY A 16 -6.79 -7.70 9.03
CA GLY A 16 -8.01 -8.01 8.30
C GLY A 16 -8.62 -9.35 8.75
N HIS A 17 -9.14 -10.11 7.79
CA HIS A 17 -9.66 -11.45 8.06
C HIS A 17 -8.55 -12.49 8.10
N ARG A 18 -8.59 -13.40 9.10
CA ARG A 18 -7.66 -14.55 9.26
C ARG A 18 -6.18 -14.20 9.31
N ILE A 19 -5.84 -13.05 9.88
CA ILE A 19 -4.46 -12.62 10.11
C ILE A 19 -4.37 -11.92 11.46
N ASP A 20 -3.30 -12.16 12.20
CA ASP A 20 -3.04 -11.44 13.44
C ASP A 20 -2.31 -10.11 13.16
N LEU A 21 -2.26 -9.24 14.17
CA LEU A 21 -1.62 -7.93 14.04
C LEU A 21 -0.12 -8.07 13.73
N LYS A 22 0.57 -9.04 14.32
CA LYS A 22 2.02 -9.23 14.15
C LYS A 22 2.35 -9.62 12.71
N THR A 23 1.65 -10.61 12.16
CA THR A 23 1.85 -11.04 10.76
C THR A 23 1.46 -9.94 9.79
N SER A 24 0.39 -9.19 10.08
CA SER A 24 -0.01 -8.03 9.26
C SER A 24 1.08 -6.97 9.19
N ILE A 25 1.70 -6.61 10.32
CA ILE A 25 2.81 -5.65 10.36
C ILE A 25 4.01 -6.15 9.57
N GLN A 26 4.40 -7.42 9.77
CA GLN A 26 5.54 -8.02 9.09
C GLN A 26 5.35 -7.98 7.56
N LEU A 27 4.18 -8.41 7.08
CA LEU A 27 3.84 -8.40 5.66
C LEU A 27 3.94 -6.99 5.06
N VAL A 28 3.46 -5.98 5.79
CA VAL A 28 3.54 -4.58 5.34
C VAL A 28 4.99 -4.11 5.25
N LEU A 29 5.84 -4.41 6.25
CA LEU A 29 7.24 -4.01 6.26
C LEU A 29 8.03 -4.65 5.11
N GLU A 30 7.85 -5.96 4.88
CA GLU A 30 8.48 -6.69 3.77
C GLU A 30 8.04 -6.15 2.40
N SER A 31 6.80 -5.65 2.31
CA SER A 31 6.24 -5.09 1.09
C SER A 31 6.63 -3.64 0.81
N CYS A 32 7.24 -2.92 1.77
CA CYS A 32 7.51 -1.48 1.65
C CYS A 32 8.81 -1.15 0.90
N GLN A 33 9.82 -2.02 0.89
CA GLN A 33 11.04 -1.94 0.05
C GLN A 33 11.62 -0.51 -0.17
N GLY A 34 11.78 0.29 0.90
CA GLY A 34 12.35 1.65 0.84
C GLY A 34 11.35 2.77 0.48
N PHE A 35 10.08 2.43 0.27
CA PHE A 35 8.96 3.34 0.10
C PHE A 35 8.06 3.36 1.33
N ARG A 36 7.29 4.46 1.46
CA ARG A 36 6.29 4.58 2.52
C ARG A 36 5.11 3.62 2.28
N ILE A 37 4.57 3.60 1.06
CA ILE A 37 3.39 2.81 0.67
C ILE A 37 3.86 1.44 0.15
N PRO A 38 3.24 0.32 0.60
CA PRO A 38 3.56 -1.02 0.11
C PRO A 38 3.48 -1.15 -1.41
N GLU A 39 4.37 -1.97 -1.96
CA GLU A 39 4.47 -2.29 -3.38
C GLU A 39 3.12 -2.74 -4.00
N PRO A 40 2.33 -3.64 -3.35
CA PRO A 40 1.04 -4.06 -3.89
C PRO A 40 0.03 -2.91 -3.98
N LEU A 41 0.00 -2.02 -2.98
CA LEU A 41 -0.88 -0.85 -2.95
C LEU A 41 -0.51 0.16 -4.04
N ARG A 42 0.79 0.37 -4.27
CA ARG A 42 1.26 1.21 -5.38
C ARG A 42 0.82 0.65 -6.73
N LYS A 43 0.99 -0.65 -6.98
CA LYS A 43 0.53 -1.31 -8.21
C LYS A 43 -0.97 -1.14 -8.42
N ALA A 44 -1.77 -1.39 -7.39
CA ALA A 44 -3.22 -1.21 -7.45
C ALA A 44 -3.60 0.25 -7.78
N HIS A 45 -2.92 1.22 -7.17
CA HIS A 45 -3.13 2.64 -7.47
C HIS A 45 -2.80 2.97 -8.93
N HIS A 46 -1.65 2.51 -9.43
CA HIS A 46 -1.27 2.71 -10.84
C HIS A 46 -2.27 2.08 -11.80
N ALA A 47 -2.72 0.85 -11.54
CA ALA A 47 -3.74 0.18 -12.34
C ALA A 47 -5.05 0.99 -12.37
N SER A 48 -5.50 1.50 -11.22
CA SER A 48 -6.69 2.37 -11.15
C SER A 48 -6.53 3.64 -12.00
N LEU A 49 -5.34 4.27 -11.99
CA LEU A 49 -5.08 5.46 -12.81
C LEU A 49 -5.09 5.15 -14.32
N LEU A 50 -4.57 3.99 -14.74
CA LEU A 50 -4.60 3.57 -16.15
C LEU A 50 -6.04 3.43 -16.65
N VAL A 51 -6.87 2.69 -15.92
CA VAL A 51 -8.29 2.49 -16.27
C VAL A 51 -9.05 3.83 -16.33
N ARG A 52 -8.78 4.74 -15.38
CA ARG A 52 -9.41 6.07 -15.39
C ARG A 52 -9.01 6.90 -16.62
N ARG A 53 -7.75 6.85 -17.03
CA ARG A 53 -7.26 7.55 -18.23
C ARG A 53 -7.86 7.00 -19.51
N GLU A 54 -7.98 5.68 -19.62
CA GLU A 54 -8.62 5.03 -20.77
C GLU A 54 -10.09 5.43 -20.90
N ALA A 55 -10.81 5.56 -19.78
CA ALA A 55 -12.19 6.03 -19.78
C ALA A 55 -12.30 7.50 -20.24
N SER A 56 -11.39 8.38 -19.78
CA SER A 56 -11.36 9.78 -20.19
C SER A 56 -10.98 10.00 -21.67
N ASN A 57 -10.10 9.17 -22.23
CA ASN A 57 -9.67 9.28 -23.63
C ASN A 57 -10.68 8.67 -24.63
N LYS A 58 -11.66 7.90 -24.16
CA LYS A 58 -12.76 7.35 -24.98
C LYS A 58 -13.97 8.29 -25.08
N SER A 59 -13.95 9.41 -24.37
CA SER A 59 -15.01 10.44 -24.39
C SER A 59 -14.70 11.55 -25.39
#